data_AF-A0A944IPF5-F1
#
_entry.id   AF-A0A944IPF5-F1
#
_cell.length_a   1.000
_cell.length_b   1.000
_cell.length_c   1.000
_cell.angle_alpha   90.00
_cell.angle_beta   90.00
_cell.angle_gamma   90.00
#
_symmetry.space_group_name_H-M   'P 1'
#
loop_
_entity.id
_entity.type
_entity.pdbx_description
1 polymer ?
#
loop_
_entity_poly.entity_id
_entity_poly.type
_entity_poly.pdbx_seq_one_letter_code
_entity_poly.pdbx_strand_id
1 'polypeptide(L)'
;MNIRPWVVVEPPDSRGLRRVTIDGQLAGSAWSRAELARVLRRQGYAENVDLDDPASVYWRGGDSGDWPDRPWRRRSIMSLMVAGLLVSMVFNVVIGWPDASGALTFAQRITGVLFVLSGVLLGISAVSALDYWGRRQFQASGAIVLLGAFVVLATDGLLLLLWFEEKEYTRHLLVCLPAFCWSIWALWVLVRQKSWKGVPQPKKFAAGVVVTALLTAVSLAYSTMYQPAAAPMHFTLKAEFGKAREDKRLPFVHVPLTLHMKNTGGIPVYILNDIYTVRGRGASYSLGEADLIAEWRESVGKQGTREGEAELYVDQLTYTTISSGRFSESGNSLDVGQEYVLTRVFQLPRDVEYDTVSVELQISYMRKDRGKIDVKEFRSAHPSWNERDRSYYCEPAMCGSQLIYRARVRHNNNLINVTRKPRYVTAVWSPRGRFISSISSFPFSFSVLGDYAEERRELERYGAARARADAEIAVAELLRSAG
;
A
#
# COMPACT_ATOMS: atom_id res chain seq x y z
N MET A 1 71.88 -30.68 13.24
CA MET A 1 71.08 -29.76 12.41
C MET A 1 69.63 -30.22 12.49
N ASN A 2 68.76 -29.43 13.11
CA ASN A 2 67.35 -29.78 13.32
C ASN A 2 66.57 -29.45 12.04
N ILE A 3 66.20 -30.47 11.27
CA ILE A 3 65.36 -30.35 10.08
C ILE A 3 63.95 -30.04 10.59
N ARG A 4 63.57 -28.75 10.58
CA ARG A 4 62.20 -28.33 10.88
C ARG A 4 61.32 -28.72 9.69
N PRO A 5 60.17 -29.37 9.89
CA PRO A 5 59.26 -29.64 8.78
C PRO A 5 58.81 -28.32 8.17
N TRP A 6 58.92 -28.21 6.85
CA TRP A 6 58.72 -26.96 6.11
C TRP A 6 57.23 -26.59 6.02
N VAL A 7 56.34 -27.59 6.04
CA VAL A 7 54.89 -27.44 5.95
C VAL A 7 54.22 -28.15 7.12
N VAL A 8 53.41 -27.43 7.90
CA VAL A 8 52.56 -28.00 8.95
C VAL A 8 51.10 -27.89 8.52
N VAL A 9 50.41 -29.03 8.51
CA VAL A 9 48.97 -29.10 8.24
C VAL A 9 48.24 -29.33 9.56
N GLU A 10 47.50 -28.33 10.02
CA GLU A 10 46.73 -28.37 11.26
C GLU A 10 45.56 -29.37 11.19
N PRO A 11 45.03 -29.83 12.34
CA PRO A 11 43.90 -30.76 12.35
C PRO A 11 42.68 -30.18 11.64
N PRO A 12 41.85 -31.05 11.03
CA PRO A 12 40.64 -30.62 10.38
C PRO A 12 39.75 -29.90 11.39
N ASP A 13 39.22 -28.76 11.00
CA ASP A 13 38.20 -28.11 11.82
C ASP A 13 36.89 -28.93 11.83
N SER A 14 35.87 -28.45 12.54
CA SER A 14 34.55 -29.11 12.60
C SER A 14 33.87 -29.39 11.24
N ARG A 15 34.43 -28.94 10.12
CA ARG A 15 33.93 -29.18 8.76
C ARG A 15 34.95 -29.83 7.83
N GLY A 16 36.18 -30.08 8.29
CA GLY A 16 37.24 -30.67 7.47
C GLY A 16 38.18 -29.68 6.78
N LEU A 17 38.10 -28.37 7.08
CA LEU A 17 39.08 -27.42 6.58
C LEU A 17 40.36 -27.55 7.39
N ARG A 18 41.48 -27.81 6.72
CA ARG A 18 42.80 -27.83 7.35
C ARG A 18 43.51 -26.51 7.08
N ARG A 19 44.12 -25.92 8.11
CA ARG A 19 45.00 -24.74 7.96
C ARG A 19 46.40 -25.21 7.64
N VAL A 20 47.06 -24.49 6.75
CA VAL A 20 48.41 -24.81 6.29
C VAL A 20 49.33 -23.68 6.75
N THR A 21 50.32 -24.02 7.55
CA THR A 21 51.37 -23.10 7.99
C THR A 21 52.70 -23.52 7.38
N ILE A 22 53.46 -22.55 6.90
CA ILE A 22 54.79 -22.73 6.29
C ILE A 22 55.74 -21.83 7.05
N ASP A 23 56.82 -22.39 7.57
CA ASP A 23 57.81 -21.66 8.39
C ASP A 23 57.18 -20.87 9.56
N GLY A 24 56.08 -21.40 10.12
CA GLY A 24 55.34 -20.79 11.22
C GLY A 24 54.37 -19.66 10.80
N GLN A 25 54.30 -19.29 9.53
CA GLN A 25 53.34 -18.33 8.99
C GLN A 25 52.14 -19.03 8.34
N LEU A 26 50.95 -18.42 8.41
CA LEU A 26 49.75 -18.96 7.77
C LEU A 26 49.85 -18.81 6.25
N ALA A 27 50.12 -19.92 5.55
CA ALA A 27 50.25 -19.95 4.09
C ALA A 27 48.91 -20.10 3.38
N GLY A 28 47.90 -20.71 4.04
CA GLY A 28 46.57 -20.86 3.49
C GLY A 28 45.70 -21.90 4.19
N SER A 29 44.71 -22.39 3.48
CA SER A 29 43.79 -23.43 3.93
C SER A 29 43.40 -24.34 2.76
N ALA A 30 43.13 -25.61 3.04
CA ALA A 30 42.80 -26.61 2.02
C ALA A 30 41.67 -27.53 2.48
N TRP A 31 40.81 -27.95 1.55
CA TRP A 31 39.74 -28.92 1.77
C TRP A 31 40.06 -30.32 1.24
N SER A 32 41.16 -30.45 0.48
CA SER A 32 41.57 -31.71 -0.14
C SER A 32 43.06 -31.71 -0.46
N ARG A 33 43.62 -32.90 -0.69
CA ARG A 33 45.01 -33.10 -1.15
C ARG A 33 45.34 -32.23 -2.39
N ALA A 34 44.44 -32.15 -3.36
CA ALA A 34 44.61 -31.35 -4.58
C ALA A 34 44.58 -29.82 -4.33
N GLU A 35 43.89 -29.36 -3.28
CA GLU A 35 43.96 -27.95 -2.87
C GLU A 35 45.22 -27.65 -2.09
N LEU A 36 45.67 -28.55 -1.22
CA LEU A 36 46.95 -28.43 -0.52
C LEU A 36 48.10 -28.31 -1.51
N ALA A 37 48.15 -29.18 -2.52
CA ALA A 37 49.15 -29.10 -3.59
C ALA A 37 49.11 -27.74 -4.34
N ARG A 38 47.93 -27.16 -4.54
CA ARG A 38 47.78 -25.82 -5.13
C ARG A 38 48.26 -24.70 -4.21
N VAL A 39 48.05 -24.82 -2.90
CA VAL A 39 48.58 -23.86 -1.91
C VAL A 39 50.11 -23.92 -1.91
N LEU A 40 50.70 -25.11 -1.87
CA LEU A 40 52.16 -25.30 -1.87
C LEU A 40 52.80 -24.80 -3.18
N ARG A 41 52.20 -25.10 -4.33
CA ARG A 41 52.67 -24.60 -5.63
C ARG A 41 52.74 -23.08 -5.69
N ARG A 42 51.75 -22.39 -5.10
CA ARG A 42 51.74 -20.91 -5.04
C ARG A 42 52.84 -20.34 -4.15
N GLN A 43 53.37 -21.15 -3.23
CA GLN A 43 54.45 -20.78 -2.31
C GLN A 43 55.82 -21.24 -2.82
N GLY A 44 55.92 -21.67 -4.09
CA GLY A 44 57.20 -22.01 -4.73
C GLY A 44 57.67 -23.45 -4.55
N TYR A 45 56.83 -24.33 -3.99
CA TYR A 45 57.16 -25.75 -3.85
C TYR A 45 56.97 -26.53 -5.16
N ALA A 46 57.78 -27.57 -5.34
CA ALA A 46 57.74 -28.43 -6.52
C ALA A 46 56.37 -29.12 -6.69
N GLU A 47 55.95 -29.35 -7.94
CA GLU A 47 54.62 -29.91 -8.25
C GLU A 47 54.43 -31.36 -7.78
N ASN A 48 55.55 -32.06 -7.56
CA ASN A 48 55.66 -33.45 -7.16
C ASN A 48 56.14 -33.63 -5.70
N VAL A 49 55.94 -32.61 -4.83
CA VAL A 49 56.21 -32.79 -3.40
C VAL A 49 55.42 -33.97 -2.88
N ASP A 50 56.13 -34.94 -2.30
CA ASP A 50 55.52 -36.07 -1.64
C ASP A 50 54.84 -35.60 -0.35
N LEU A 51 53.51 -35.61 -0.35
CA LEU A 51 52.70 -35.20 0.79
C LEU A 51 52.68 -36.24 1.91
N ASP A 52 53.17 -37.45 1.62
CA ASP A 52 53.28 -38.57 2.54
C ASP A 52 54.67 -38.63 3.20
N ASP A 53 55.64 -37.86 2.70
CA ASP A 53 56.98 -37.75 3.27
C ASP A 53 56.97 -36.91 4.57
N PRO A 54 57.26 -37.51 5.75
CA PRO A 54 57.27 -36.81 7.03
C PRO A 54 58.36 -35.73 7.13
N ALA A 55 59.40 -35.80 6.29
CA ALA A 55 60.43 -34.76 6.24
C ALA A 55 59.91 -33.48 5.55
N SER A 56 58.92 -33.62 4.67
CA SER A 56 58.35 -32.53 3.87
C SER A 56 57.08 -31.95 4.47
N VAL A 57 56.16 -32.80 4.95
CA VAL A 57 54.85 -32.38 5.48
C VAL A 57 54.59 -33.01 6.84
N TYR A 58 54.35 -32.17 7.84
CA TYR A 58 53.93 -32.61 9.16
C TYR A 58 52.42 -32.45 9.35
N TRP A 59 51.72 -33.58 9.48
CA TRP A 59 50.27 -33.63 9.69
C TRP A 59 49.92 -33.65 11.18
N ARG A 60 49.10 -32.70 11.64
CA ARG A 60 48.51 -32.72 12.99
C ARG A 60 47.08 -33.24 12.92
N GLY A 61 46.76 -34.25 13.74
CA GLY A 61 45.40 -34.80 13.88
C GLY A 61 44.85 -35.54 12.64
N GLY A 62 45.68 -36.39 12.02
CA GLY A 62 45.34 -37.26 10.88
C GLY A 62 46.52 -37.42 9.93
N ASP A 63 46.30 -37.99 8.76
CA ASP A 63 47.29 -38.15 7.68
C ASP A 63 46.84 -37.47 6.37
N SER A 64 47.56 -37.72 5.27
CA SER A 64 47.26 -37.12 3.96
C SER A 64 45.94 -37.60 3.32
N GLY A 65 45.40 -38.72 3.79
CA GLY A 65 44.15 -39.32 3.31
C GLY A 65 42.92 -38.86 4.09
N ASP A 66 43.12 -38.38 5.32
CA ASP A 66 42.03 -38.01 6.22
C ASP A 66 41.46 -36.60 5.94
N TRP A 67 40.53 -36.54 4.99
CA TRP A 67 39.76 -35.34 4.63
C TRP A 67 38.27 -35.54 4.93
N PRO A 68 37.77 -35.18 6.13
CA PRO A 68 36.38 -35.43 6.52
C PRO A 68 35.34 -34.55 5.78
N ASP A 69 35.78 -33.74 4.79
CA ASP A 69 34.91 -32.87 4.01
C ASP A 69 33.97 -33.66 3.09
N ARG A 70 32.74 -33.17 2.96
CA ARG A 70 31.75 -33.67 1.99
C ARG A 70 31.47 -32.56 0.96
N PRO A 71 32.20 -32.51 -0.17
CA PRO A 71 32.23 -31.34 -1.05
C PRO A 71 30.86 -31.04 -1.67
N TRP A 72 30.09 -32.08 -2.03
CA TRP A 72 28.73 -31.93 -2.54
C TRP A 72 27.82 -31.24 -1.52
N ARG A 73 27.79 -31.75 -0.28
CA ARG A 73 26.97 -31.17 0.79
C ARG A 73 27.36 -29.73 1.09
N ARG A 74 28.66 -29.42 1.11
CA ARG A 74 29.16 -28.04 1.33
C ARG A 74 28.70 -27.10 0.23
N ARG A 75 28.90 -27.49 -1.03
CA ARG A 75 28.52 -26.68 -2.21
C ARG A 75 27.02 -26.50 -2.30
N SER A 76 26.21 -27.51 -1.98
CA SER A 76 24.75 -27.41 -1.93
C SER A 76 24.29 -26.44 -0.84
N ILE A 77 24.82 -26.53 0.39
CA ILE A 77 24.49 -25.60 1.47
C ILE A 77 24.88 -24.17 1.09
N MET A 78 26.09 -23.98 0.55
CA MET A 78 26.57 -22.68 0.11
C MET A 78 25.68 -22.09 -0.97
N SER A 79 25.36 -22.86 -2.01
CA SER A 79 24.52 -22.39 -3.13
C SER A 79 23.12 -22.03 -2.66
N LEU A 80 22.52 -22.85 -1.80
CA LEU A 80 21.18 -22.61 -1.26
C LEU A 80 21.17 -21.42 -0.28
N MET A 81 22.27 -21.19 0.44
CA MET A 81 22.44 -20.02 1.31
C MET A 81 22.56 -18.73 0.48
N VAL A 82 23.42 -18.73 -0.53
CA VAL A 82 23.62 -17.57 -1.41
C VAL A 82 22.33 -17.24 -2.16
N ALA A 83 21.65 -18.26 -2.72
CA ALA A 83 20.40 -18.08 -3.44
C ALA A 83 19.31 -17.44 -2.55
N GLY A 84 19.10 -17.95 -1.34
CA GLY A 84 18.11 -17.36 -0.42
C GLY A 84 18.45 -15.93 -0.02
N LEU A 85 19.72 -15.62 0.28
CA LEU A 85 20.15 -14.25 0.59
C LEU A 85 19.94 -13.29 -0.59
N LEU A 86 20.24 -13.73 -1.83
CA LEU A 86 20.04 -12.90 -3.02
C LEU A 86 18.56 -12.69 -3.35
N VAL A 87 17.73 -13.74 -3.22
CA VAL A 87 16.27 -13.62 -3.40
C VAL A 87 15.69 -12.63 -2.38
N SER A 88 16.04 -12.77 -1.10
CA SER A 88 15.59 -11.86 -0.05
C SER A 88 16.15 -10.45 -0.22
N MET A 89 17.38 -10.28 -0.73
CA MET A 89 17.95 -8.97 -1.09
C MET A 89 17.07 -8.27 -2.13
N VAL A 90 16.80 -8.93 -3.26
CA VAL A 90 15.98 -8.36 -4.33
C VAL A 90 14.59 -8.02 -3.81
N PHE A 91 13.99 -8.94 -3.04
CA PHE A 91 12.67 -8.75 -2.48
C PHE A 91 12.60 -7.54 -1.53
N ASN A 92 13.56 -7.39 -0.61
CA ASN A 92 13.64 -6.24 0.29
C ASN A 92 13.80 -4.92 -0.47
N VAL A 93 14.62 -4.88 -1.52
CA VAL A 93 14.79 -3.69 -2.37
C VAL A 93 13.49 -3.36 -3.11
N VAL A 94 12.83 -4.35 -3.70
CA VAL A 94 11.54 -4.16 -4.42
C VAL A 94 10.46 -3.64 -3.47
N ILE A 95 10.43 -4.08 -2.22
CA ILE A 95 9.49 -3.59 -1.20
C ILE A 95 9.85 -2.18 -0.76
N GLY A 96 11.12 -1.92 -0.43
CA GLY A 96 11.55 -0.66 0.19
C GLY A 96 11.66 0.52 -0.78
N TRP A 97 12.03 0.27 -2.04
CA TRP A 97 12.34 1.33 -3.01
C TRP A 97 11.17 2.30 -3.30
N PRO A 98 9.92 1.83 -3.51
CA PRO A 98 8.79 2.72 -3.73
C PRO A 98 8.54 3.69 -2.57
N ASP A 99 8.73 3.23 -1.33
CA ASP A 99 8.53 4.05 -0.14
C ASP A 99 9.72 4.98 0.11
N ALA A 100 10.96 4.51 -0.13
CA ALA A 100 12.17 5.32 0.02
C ALA A 100 12.18 6.54 -0.92
N SER A 101 11.71 6.35 -2.16
CA SER A 101 11.72 7.40 -3.19
C SER A 101 10.43 8.22 -3.27
N GLY A 102 9.28 7.62 -2.93
CA GLY A 102 7.96 8.19 -3.27
C GLY A 102 7.00 8.38 -2.10
N ALA A 103 7.36 8.04 -0.86
CA ALA A 103 6.44 8.21 0.27
C ALA A 103 6.23 9.68 0.64
N LEU A 104 5.01 9.99 1.07
CA LEU A 104 4.59 11.35 1.47
C LEU A 104 5.02 11.68 2.89
N THR A 105 5.11 10.68 3.78
CA THR A 105 5.46 10.88 5.18
C THR A 105 6.90 10.49 5.47
N PHE A 106 7.53 11.19 6.41
CA PHE A 106 8.90 10.92 6.86
C PHE A 106 9.06 9.50 7.41
N ALA A 107 8.11 9.04 8.23
CA ALA A 107 8.12 7.70 8.81
C ALA A 107 8.12 6.60 7.73
N GLN A 108 7.26 6.72 6.70
CA GLN A 108 7.22 5.77 5.60
C GLN A 108 8.53 5.77 4.79
N ARG A 109 9.12 6.95 4.53
CA ARG A 109 10.43 7.02 3.86
C ARG A 109 11.51 6.29 4.65
N ILE A 110 11.55 6.46 5.97
CA ILE A 110 12.50 5.74 6.83
C ILE A 110 12.29 4.23 6.69
N THR A 111 11.05 3.74 6.77
CA THR A 111 10.77 2.31 6.61
C THR A 111 11.26 1.80 5.25
N GLY A 112 10.99 2.53 4.16
CA GLY A 112 11.50 2.18 2.83
C GLY A 112 13.03 2.11 2.77
N VAL A 113 13.72 3.11 3.34
CA VAL A 113 15.19 3.16 3.42
C VAL A 113 15.74 1.99 4.23
N LEU A 114 15.12 1.63 5.36
CA LEU A 114 15.54 0.49 6.18
C LEU A 114 15.48 -0.82 5.39
N PHE A 115 14.42 -1.06 4.62
CA PHE A 115 14.32 -2.24 3.74
C PHE A 115 15.41 -2.26 2.66
N VAL A 116 15.71 -1.11 2.04
CA VAL A 116 16.80 -1.01 1.05
C VAL A 116 18.16 -1.29 1.70
N LEU A 117 18.43 -0.73 2.88
CA LEU A 117 19.65 -0.99 3.64
C LEU A 117 19.78 -2.46 4.08
N SER A 118 18.66 -3.08 4.49
CA SER A 118 18.59 -4.52 4.72
C SER A 118 18.96 -5.30 3.47
N GLY A 119 18.47 -4.90 2.29
CA GLY A 119 18.87 -5.48 1.01
C GLY A 119 20.39 -5.41 0.74
N VAL A 120 21.01 -4.25 0.98
CA VAL A 120 22.47 -4.08 0.85
C VAL A 120 23.22 -5.02 1.80
N LEU A 121 22.78 -5.09 3.06
CA LEU A 121 23.37 -5.99 4.05
C LEU A 121 23.24 -7.47 3.61
N LEU A 122 22.10 -7.87 3.05
CA LEU A 122 21.91 -9.22 2.52
C LEU A 122 22.85 -9.53 1.35
N GLY A 123 23.13 -8.55 0.48
CA GLY A 123 24.15 -8.68 -0.56
C GLY A 123 25.55 -8.92 0.01
N ILE A 124 25.94 -8.17 1.05
CA ILE A 124 27.21 -8.38 1.77
C ILE A 124 27.25 -9.77 2.44
N SER A 125 26.13 -10.20 3.04
CA SER A 125 25.99 -11.54 3.60
C SER A 125 26.11 -12.64 2.54
N ALA A 126 25.59 -12.43 1.33
CA ALA A 126 25.71 -13.41 0.23
C ALA A 126 27.16 -13.60 -0.21
N VAL A 127 27.91 -12.50 -0.35
CA VAL A 127 29.36 -12.54 -0.63
C VAL A 127 30.11 -13.22 0.53
N SER A 128 29.74 -12.91 1.77
CA SER A 128 30.34 -13.51 2.97
C SER A 128 30.06 -15.02 3.07
N ALA A 129 28.94 -15.50 2.54
CA ALA A 129 28.61 -16.93 2.50
C ALA A 129 29.57 -17.71 1.58
N LEU A 130 30.00 -17.11 0.46
CA LEU A 130 31.01 -17.69 -0.42
C LEU A 130 32.35 -17.83 0.28
N ASP A 131 32.77 -16.84 1.08
CA ASP A 131 33.99 -16.96 1.89
C ASP A 131 33.84 -18.00 3.00
N TYR A 132 32.72 -17.98 3.72
CA TYR A 132 32.51 -18.82 4.91
C TYR A 132 32.45 -20.33 4.62
N TRP A 133 31.83 -20.74 3.50
CA TRP A 133 31.87 -22.14 3.03
C TRP A 133 32.96 -22.39 1.97
N GLY A 134 33.71 -21.36 1.59
CA GLY A 134 34.87 -21.41 0.70
C GLY A 134 36.18 -21.47 1.50
N ARG A 135 37.04 -20.46 1.33
CA ARG A 135 38.41 -20.46 1.89
C ARG A 135 38.51 -19.92 3.33
N ARG A 136 37.46 -19.28 3.84
CA ARG A 136 37.39 -18.63 5.17
C ARG A 136 38.56 -17.69 5.44
N GLN A 137 38.80 -16.76 4.52
CA GLN A 137 39.83 -15.75 4.68
C GLN A 137 39.43 -14.72 5.75
N PHE A 138 38.14 -14.40 5.86
CA PHE A 138 37.64 -13.42 6.83
C PHE A 138 37.02 -14.11 8.06
N GLN A 139 37.51 -13.76 9.25
CA GLN A 139 37.05 -14.34 10.52
C GLN A 139 35.58 -13.98 10.84
N ALA A 140 35.11 -12.83 10.36
CA ALA A 140 33.74 -12.34 10.59
C ALA A 140 32.71 -12.89 9.59
N SER A 141 33.13 -13.60 8.53
CA SER A 141 32.24 -14.07 7.45
C SER A 141 31.03 -14.83 7.98
N GLY A 142 31.22 -15.76 8.92
CA GLY A 142 30.13 -16.54 9.52
C GLY A 142 29.13 -15.71 10.34
N ALA A 143 29.59 -14.63 10.97
CA ALA A 143 28.73 -13.74 11.75
C ALA A 143 27.91 -12.81 10.86
N ILE A 144 28.50 -12.33 9.76
CA ILE A 144 27.80 -11.50 8.76
C ILE A 144 26.70 -12.32 8.06
N VAL A 145 26.96 -13.59 7.74
CA VAL A 145 25.93 -14.50 7.19
C VAL A 145 24.81 -14.75 8.21
N LEU A 146 25.16 -14.95 9.49
CA LEU A 146 24.19 -15.12 10.57
C LEU A 146 23.28 -13.89 10.73
N LEU A 147 23.87 -12.70 10.70
CA LEU A 147 23.12 -11.44 10.74
C LEU A 147 22.17 -11.33 9.55
N GLY A 148 22.64 -11.65 8.34
CA GLY A 148 21.81 -11.66 7.13
C GLY A 148 20.61 -12.60 7.26
N ALA A 149 20.83 -13.86 7.68
CA ALA A 149 19.75 -14.82 7.89
C ALA A 149 18.72 -14.34 8.93
N PHE A 150 19.17 -13.63 9.96
CA PHE A 150 18.29 -13.04 10.97
C PHE A 150 17.47 -11.86 10.44
N VAL A 151 18.07 -11.02 9.60
CA VAL A 151 17.36 -9.93 8.91
C VAL A 151 16.28 -10.48 7.98
N VAL A 152 16.56 -11.56 7.24
CA VAL A 152 15.54 -12.25 6.44
C VAL A 152 14.39 -12.73 7.32
N LEU A 153 14.69 -13.44 8.42
CA LEU A 153 13.65 -13.90 9.36
C LEU A 153 12.78 -12.74 9.89
N ALA A 154 13.40 -11.62 10.27
CA ALA A 154 12.69 -10.48 10.81
C ALA A 154 11.82 -9.76 9.77
N THR A 155 12.35 -9.56 8.55
CA THR A 155 11.64 -8.87 7.47
C THR A 155 10.49 -9.71 6.91
N ASP A 156 10.73 -11.00 6.61
CA ASP A 156 9.66 -11.91 6.18
C ASP A 156 8.66 -12.20 7.29
N GLY A 157 9.12 -12.30 8.55
CA GLY A 157 8.24 -12.42 9.71
C GLY A 157 7.29 -11.23 9.85
N LEU A 158 7.79 -10.00 9.67
CA LEU A 158 6.96 -8.79 9.65
C LEU A 158 5.91 -8.85 8.53
N LEU A 159 6.30 -9.23 7.31
CA LEU A 159 5.37 -9.34 6.18
C LEU A 159 4.29 -10.39 6.42
N LEU A 160 4.65 -11.54 7.00
CA LEU A 160 3.69 -12.58 7.38
C LEU A 160 2.76 -12.11 8.49
N LEU A 161 3.25 -11.38 9.50
CA LEU A 161 2.42 -10.80 10.55
C LEU A 161 1.38 -9.82 9.97
N LEU A 162 1.80 -8.93 9.07
CA LEU A 162 0.91 -8.01 8.37
C LEU A 162 -0.09 -8.75 7.47
N TRP A 163 0.32 -9.87 6.87
CA TRP A 163 -0.56 -10.72 6.09
C TRP A 163 -1.62 -11.44 6.95
N PHE A 164 -1.25 -11.93 8.13
CA PHE A 164 -2.15 -12.64 9.05
C PHE A 164 -3.34 -11.79 9.54
N GLU A 165 -3.22 -10.46 9.50
CA GLU A 165 -4.26 -9.52 9.88
C GLU A 165 -5.51 -9.64 8.98
N GLU A 166 -5.31 -9.66 7.66
CA GLU A 166 -6.41 -9.69 6.67
C GLU A 166 -6.56 -11.05 5.98
N LYS A 167 -5.52 -11.90 6.04
CA LYS A 167 -5.46 -13.25 5.43
C LYS A 167 -5.80 -13.25 3.94
N GLU A 168 -5.42 -12.19 3.25
CA GLU A 168 -5.70 -12.01 1.83
C GLU A 168 -4.61 -12.63 0.96
N TYR A 169 -4.97 -13.50 0.01
CA TYR A 169 -3.98 -14.08 -0.89
C TYR A 169 -3.31 -13.01 -1.76
N THR A 170 -1.98 -12.95 -1.72
CA THR A 170 -1.14 -12.14 -2.61
C THR A 170 -0.06 -12.98 -3.28
N ARG A 171 0.40 -12.58 -4.47
CA ARG A 171 1.47 -13.31 -5.18
C ARG A 171 2.81 -13.29 -4.42
N HIS A 172 3.04 -12.25 -3.61
CA HIS A 172 4.26 -12.11 -2.81
C HIS A 172 4.38 -13.16 -1.71
N LEU A 173 3.27 -13.74 -1.26
CA LEU A 173 3.24 -14.85 -0.31
C LEU A 173 4.00 -16.09 -0.82
N LEU A 174 4.03 -16.29 -2.15
CA LEU A 174 4.81 -17.37 -2.79
C LEU A 174 6.33 -17.19 -2.64
N VAL A 175 6.80 -15.97 -2.36
CA VAL A 175 8.22 -15.68 -2.10
C VAL A 175 8.46 -15.63 -0.59
N CYS A 176 7.59 -14.94 0.14
CA CYS A 176 7.75 -14.68 1.58
C CYS A 176 7.68 -15.96 2.43
N LEU A 177 6.74 -16.89 2.18
CA LEU A 177 6.64 -18.14 2.95
C LEU A 177 7.88 -19.04 2.77
N PRO A 178 8.33 -19.35 1.53
CA PRO A 178 9.56 -20.11 1.36
C PRO A 178 10.79 -19.41 1.94
N ALA A 179 10.90 -18.09 1.79
CA ALA A 179 12.01 -17.31 2.35
C ALA A 179 12.03 -17.36 3.89
N PHE A 180 10.87 -17.28 4.54
CA PHE A 180 10.73 -17.45 5.98
C PHE A 180 11.18 -18.85 6.42
N CYS A 181 10.67 -19.92 5.81
CA CYS A 181 11.10 -21.29 6.11
C CYS A 181 12.60 -21.49 5.87
N TRP A 182 13.12 -20.94 4.77
CA TRP A 182 14.53 -20.95 4.43
C TRP A 182 15.37 -20.23 5.50
N SER A 183 14.91 -19.10 6.03
CA SER A 183 15.64 -18.35 7.06
C SER A 183 15.76 -19.15 8.38
N ILE A 184 14.71 -19.88 8.77
CA ILE A 184 14.73 -20.78 9.93
C ILE A 184 15.74 -21.90 9.71
N TRP A 185 15.72 -22.53 8.52
CA TRP A 185 16.70 -23.55 8.15
C TRP A 185 18.13 -22.99 8.16
N ALA A 186 18.36 -21.82 7.57
CA ALA A 186 19.66 -21.16 7.51
C ALA A 186 20.20 -20.86 8.91
N LEU A 187 19.36 -20.30 9.79
CA LEU A 187 19.70 -20.05 11.19
C LEU A 187 20.04 -21.36 11.92
N TRP A 188 19.23 -22.40 11.75
CA TRP A 188 19.50 -23.70 12.36
C TRP A 188 20.85 -24.29 11.92
N VAL A 189 21.18 -24.20 10.63
CA VAL A 189 22.48 -24.63 10.09
C VAL A 189 23.63 -23.80 10.71
N LEU A 190 23.50 -22.48 10.73
CA LEU A 190 24.53 -21.57 11.25
C LEU A 190 24.76 -21.72 12.76
N VAL A 191 23.68 -21.92 13.52
CA VAL A 191 23.69 -22.19 14.96
C VAL A 191 24.37 -23.52 15.27
N ARG A 192 24.00 -24.59 14.56
CA ARG A 192 24.66 -25.89 14.71
C ARG A 192 26.15 -25.82 14.39
N GLN A 193 26.52 -25.01 13.41
CA GLN A 193 27.90 -24.82 12.96
C GLN A 193 28.69 -23.81 13.80
N LYS A 194 28.08 -23.19 14.82
CA LYS A 194 28.68 -22.19 15.71
C LYS A 194 29.39 -21.07 14.94
N SER A 195 28.71 -20.49 13.95
CA SER A 195 29.24 -19.48 13.03
C SER A 195 29.80 -18.22 13.71
N TRP A 196 29.39 -17.96 14.96
CA TRP A 196 29.84 -16.85 15.80
C TRP A 196 31.19 -17.05 16.49
N LYS A 197 31.84 -18.21 16.40
CA LYS A 197 33.10 -18.49 17.13
C LYS A 197 34.27 -17.57 16.76
N GLY A 198 34.22 -16.91 15.60
CA GLY A 198 35.25 -15.96 15.16
C GLY A 198 35.08 -14.54 15.71
N VAL A 199 34.01 -14.25 16.48
CA VAL A 199 33.68 -12.90 16.95
C VAL A 199 34.04 -12.74 18.43
N PRO A 200 34.65 -11.60 18.84
CA PRO A 200 34.84 -11.30 20.25
C PRO A 200 33.47 -11.20 20.97
N GLN A 201 33.29 -11.99 22.04
CA GLN A 201 32.07 -12.06 22.88
C GLN A 201 30.78 -12.59 22.16
N PRO A 202 30.76 -13.86 21.72
CA PRO A 202 29.69 -14.41 20.87
C PRO A 202 28.29 -14.44 21.51
N LYS A 203 28.20 -14.67 22.83
CA LYS A 203 26.90 -14.76 23.52
C LYS A 203 26.18 -13.40 23.59
N LYS A 204 26.93 -12.31 23.81
CA LYS A 204 26.36 -10.97 23.90
C LYS A 204 25.94 -10.44 22.53
N PHE A 205 26.71 -10.74 21.49
CA PHE A 205 26.38 -10.39 20.11
C PHE A 205 25.05 -11.01 19.66
N ALA A 206 24.88 -12.32 19.86
CA ALA A 206 23.64 -13.01 19.47
C ALA A 206 22.41 -12.47 20.21
N ALA A 207 22.51 -12.25 21.53
CA ALA A 207 21.41 -11.71 22.32
C ALA A 207 21.04 -10.28 21.89
N GLY A 208 22.04 -9.42 21.65
CA GLY A 208 21.80 -8.05 21.21
C GLY A 208 21.10 -7.99 19.86
N VAL A 209 21.60 -8.71 18.85
CA VAL A 209 21.00 -8.74 17.51
C VAL A 209 19.55 -9.24 17.56
N VAL A 210 19.28 -10.31 18.32
CA VAL A 210 17.94 -10.89 18.43
C VAL A 210 16.94 -9.92 19.04
N VAL A 211 17.29 -9.32 20.17
CA VAL A 211 16.42 -8.37 20.87
C VAL A 211 16.16 -7.14 19.99
N THR A 212 17.19 -6.59 19.36
CA THR A 212 17.05 -5.39 18.53
C THR A 212 16.14 -5.64 17.32
N ALA A 213 16.30 -6.74 16.58
CA ALA A 213 15.43 -6.93 15.41
C ALA A 213 13.99 -7.31 15.79
N LEU A 214 13.78 -8.04 16.90
CA LEU A 214 12.41 -8.28 17.39
C LEU A 214 11.73 -6.97 17.79
N LEU A 215 12.42 -6.13 18.56
CA LEU A 215 11.87 -4.84 19.01
C LEU A 215 11.64 -3.90 17.83
N THR A 216 12.55 -3.90 16.84
CA THR A 216 12.40 -3.11 15.60
C THR A 216 11.24 -3.63 14.75
N ALA A 217 11.09 -4.94 14.59
CA ALA A 217 9.98 -5.54 13.84
C ALA A 217 8.63 -5.22 14.50
N VAL A 218 8.51 -5.38 15.82
CA VAL A 218 7.29 -5.06 16.57
C VAL A 218 7.00 -3.56 16.52
N SER A 219 8.01 -2.70 16.71
CA SER A 219 7.83 -1.24 16.67
C SER A 219 7.44 -0.75 15.26
N LEU A 220 8.04 -1.30 14.20
CA LEU A 220 7.66 -1.01 12.82
C LEU A 220 6.25 -1.53 12.51
N ALA A 221 5.93 -2.76 12.91
CA ALA A 221 4.60 -3.33 12.77
C ALA A 221 3.57 -2.40 13.45
N TYR A 222 3.84 -2.01 14.70
CA TYR A 222 2.98 -1.11 15.45
C TYR A 222 2.84 0.26 14.77
N SER A 223 3.93 0.89 14.34
CA SER A 223 3.90 2.22 13.71
C SER A 223 3.23 2.21 12.33
N THR A 224 3.32 1.10 11.61
CA THR A 224 2.64 0.92 10.31
C THR A 224 1.16 0.60 10.47
N MET A 225 0.78 -0.12 11.53
CA MET A 225 -0.62 -0.40 11.89
C MET A 225 -1.33 0.82 12.49
N TYR A 226 -0.67 1.53 13.41
CA TYR A 226 -1.19 2.69 14.13
C TYR A 226 -0.62 4.00 13.54
N GLN A 227 -0.90 4.29 12.27
CA GLN A 227 -0.75 5.68 11.82
C GLN A 227 -1.79 6.54 12.56
N PRO A 228 -1.38 7.54 13.36
CA PRO A 228 -2.25 8.18 14.31
C PRO A 228 -3.44 8.88 13.65
N ALA A 229 -4.50 8.90 14.46
CA ALA A 229 -5.85 9.41 14.30
C ALA A 229 -6.04 10.58 13.32
N ALA A 230 -7.03 10.40 12.44
CA ALA A 230 -8.17 11.31 12.28
C ALA A 230 -7.95 12.79 12.64
N ALA A 231 -7.02 13.50 11.97
CA ALA A 231 -7.25 14.92 11.78
C ALA A 231 -8.60 15.05 11.04
N PRO A 232 -9.63 15.67 11.63
CA PRO A 232 -10.89 15.88 10.94
C PRO A 232 -10.61 16.74 9.71
N MET A 233 -11.17 16.30 8.58
CA MET A 233 -11.08 17.08 7.35
C MET A 233 -12.07 18.24 7.45
N HIS A 234 -11.59 19.45 7.17
CA HIS A 234 -12.42 20.64 7.14
C HIS A 234 -12.52 21.16 5.71
N PHE A 235 -13.74 21.24 5.20
CA PHE A 235 -14.06 21.88 3.94
C PHE A 235 -14.99 23.05 4.22
N THR A 236 -14.75 24.16 3.52
CA THR A 236 -15.74 25.22 3.41
C THR A 236 -16.44 25.07 2.07
N LEU A 237 -17.62 24.49 2.10
CA LEU A 237 -18.53 24.37 0.96
C LEU A 237 -19.59 25.46 1.07
N LYS A 238 -19.88 26.14 -0.03
CA LYS A 238 -20.93 27.15 -0.12
C LYS A 238 -21.62 27.08 -1.47
N ALA A 239 -22.91 27.33 -1.49
CA ALA A 239 -23.70 27.53 -2.69
C ALA A 239 -24.50 28.82 -2.52
N GLU A 240 -24.48 29.70 -3.52
CA GLU A 240 -25.09 31.02 -3.44
C GLU A 240 -25.85 31.32 -4.75
N PHE A 241 -27.12 31.68 -4.62
CA PHE A 241 -27.92 32.17 -5.74
C PHE A 241 -27.58 33.64 -6.02
N GLY A 242 -27.28 33.94 -7.28
CA GLY A 242 -27.09 35.32 -7.74
C GLY A 242 -28.40 35.99 -8.13
N LYS A 243 -28.32 37.27 -8.49
CA LYS A 243 -29.48 38.03 -8.96
C LYS A 243 -30.00 37.47 -10.28
N ALA A 244 -31.28 37.09 -10.29
CA ALA A 244 -31.93 36.54 -11.47
C ALA A 244 -32.16 37.63 -12.54
N ARG A 245 -32.29 37.22 -13.80
CA ARG A 245 -32.56 38.12 -14.95
C ARG A 245 -33.56 37.48 -15.90
N GLU A 246 -34.58 38.21 -16.31
CA GLU A 246 -35.52 37.72 -17.32
C GLU A 246 -34.83 37.62 -18.69
N ASP A 247 -35.13 36.54 -19.43
CA ASP A 247 -34.79 36.47 -20.84
C ASP A 247 -35.78 37.34 -21.64
N LYS A 248 -35.25 38.23 -22.49
CA LYS A 248 -36.07 39.17 -23.26
C LYS A 248 -36.85 38.51 -24.40
N ARG A 249 -36.50 37.28 -24.77
CA ARG A 249 -37.02 36.58 -25.96
C ARG A 249 -37.77 35.31 -25.61
N LEU A 250 -37.37 34.64 -24.54
CA LEU A 250 -37.95 33.37 -24.12
C LEU A 250 -38.62 33.52 -22.74
N PRO A 251 -39.65 32.70 -22.42
CA PRO A 251 -40.36 32.77 -21.14
C PRO A 251 -39.55 32.12 -20.00
N PHE A 252 -38.26 32.44 -19.89
CA PHE A 252 -37.35 31.91 -18.89
C PHE A 252 -36.67 33.02 -18.08
N VAL A 253 -36.35 32.68 -16.84
CA VAL A 253 -35.53 33.47 -15.95
C VAL A 253 -34.18 32.78 -15.80
N HIS A 254 -33.11 33.54 -16.03
CA HIS A 254 -31.73 33.09 -15.86
C HIS A 254 -31.29 33.36 -14.43
N VAL A 255 -30.98 32.29 -13.69
CA VAL A 255 -30.54 32.37 -12.30
C VAL A 255 -29.08 31.94 -12.22
N PRO A 256 -28.16 32.88 -11.90
CA PRO A 256 -26.78 32.52 -11.60
C PRO A 256 -26.70 31.72 -10.30
N LEU A 257 -25.83 30.72 -10.27
CA LEU A 257 -25.52 29.89 -9.14
C LEU A 257 -23.99 29.85 -8.99
N THR A 258 -23.49 30.32 -7.85
CA THR A 258 -22.07 30.26 -7.51
C THR A 258 -21.85 29.15 -6.50
N LEU A 259 -21.01 28.20 -6.85
CA LEU A 259 -20.59 27.09 -6.00
C LEU A 259 -19.14 27.33 -5.59
N HIS A 260 -18.83 27.16 -4.32
CA HIS A 260 -17.50 27.40 -3.76
C HIS A 260 -17.07 26.23 -2.87
N MET A 261 -15.82 25.81 -3.03
CA MET A 261 -15.18 24.78 -2.23
C MET A 261 -13.77 25.21 -1.86
N LYS A 262 -13.44 25.11 -0.58
CA LYS A 262 -12.09 25.35 -0.07
C LYS A 262 -11.66 24.27 0.90
N ASN A 263 -10.44 23.76 0.74
CA ASN A 263 -9.84 22.87 1.73
C ASN A 263 -9.26 23.72 2.87
N THR A 264 -9.96 23.78 3.99
CA THR A 264 -9.50 24.47 5.21
C THR A 264 -8.81 23.51 6.18
N GLY A 265 -8.76 22.22 5.86
CA GLY A 265 -8.04 21.20 6.62
C GLY A 265 -6.53 21.20 6.35
N GLY A 266 -5.79 20.43 7.15
CA GLY A 266 -4.33 20.32 7.06
C GLY A 266 -3.81 19.25 6.07
N ILE A 267 -4.68 18.60 5.30
CA ILE A 267 -4.31 17.44 4.47
C ILE A 267 -4.89 17.61 3.06
N PRO A 268 -4.11 17.37 2.00
CA PRO A 268 -4.62 17.41 0.63
C PRO A 268 -5.48 16.17 0.33
N VAL A 269 -6.46 16.33 -0.56
CA VAL A 269 -7.40 15.25 -0.94
C VAL A 269 -7.49 15.03 -2.44
N TYR A 270 -7.97 13.85 -2.84
CA TYR A 270 -8.55 13.59 -4.15
C TYR A 270 -10.07 13.74 -4.06
N ILE A 271 -10.69 14.40 -5.04
CA ILE A 271 -12.14 14.40 -5.23
C ILE A 271 -12.50 13.11 -5.96
N LEU A 272 -13.25 12.24 -5.30
CA LEU A 272 -13.70 10.96 -5.87
C LEU A 272 -14.93 11.16 -6.75
N ASN A 273 -15.92 11.86 -6.21
CA ASN A 273 -17.18 12.16 -6.87
C ASN A 273 -17.68 13.52 -6.40
N ASP A 274 -18.43 14.21 -7.23
CA ASP A 274 -18.98 15.51 -6.95
C ASP A 274 -20.21 15.76 -7.81
N ILE A 275 -21.21 16.40 -7.23
CA ILE A 275 -22.44 16.76 -7.92
C ILE A 275 -23.03 18.01 -7.27
N TYR A 276 -23.57 18.90 -8.09
CA TYR A 276 -24.57 19.85 -7.63
C TYR A 276 -25.92 19.47 -8.24
N THR A 277 -26.98 19.57 -7.45
CA THR A 277 -28.35 19.33 -7.89
C THR A 277 -29.22 20.49 -7.47
N VAL A 278 -29.82 21.16 -8.44
CA VAL A 278 -30.82 22.21 -8.25
C VAL A 278 -32.20 21.56 -8.32
N ARG A 279 -32.99 21.70 -7.25
CA ARG A 279 -34.33 21.15 -7.15
C ARG A 279 -35.34 22.28 -6.96
N GLY A 280 -36.46 22.19 -7.66
CA GLY A 280 -37.65 22.99 -7.39
C GLY A 280 -38.56 22.21 -6.44
N ARG A 281 -39.02 22.86 -5.38
CA ARG A 281 -40.02 22.33 -4.46
C ARG A 281 -41.39 22.85 -4.87
N GLY A 282 -42.29 21.95 -5.24
CA GLY A 282 -43.70 22.26 -5.46
C GLY A 282 -44.55 21.69 -4.33
N ALA A 283 -45.47 22.48 -3.80
CA ALA A 283 -46.41 22.06 -2.76
C ALA A 283 -47.82 22.55 -3.07
N SER A 284 -48.81 21.80 -2.63
CA SER A 284 -50.20 22.28 -2.51
C SER A 284 -50.46 22.68 -1.07
N TYR A 285 -51.04 23.85 -0.85
CA TYR A 285 -51.31 24.36 0.49
C TYR A 285 -52.77 24.14 0.87
N SER A 286 -52.99 23.45 2.00
CA SER A 286 -54.34 23.26 2.55
C SER A 286 -54.80 24.53 3.25
N LEU A 287 -55.85 25.16 2.72
CA LEU A 287 -56.41 26.43 3.21
C LEU A 287 -57.61 26.26 4.17
N GLY A 288 -57.99 25.03 4.54
CA GLY A 288 -59.29 24.72 5.17
C GLY A 288 -59.25 24.24 6.62
N GLU A 289 -60.40 24.37 7.30
CA GLU A 289 -60.73 23.87 8.67
C GLU A 289 -60.81 22.33 8.79
N ALA A 290 -60.31 21.58 7.80
CA ALA A 290 -60.32 20.11 7.79
C ALA A 290 -59.38 19.54 8.87
N ASP A 291 -59.48 18.23 9.15
CA ASP A 291 -58.56 17.54 10.06
C ASP A 291 -57.15 17.49 9.43
N LEU A 292 -56.38 18.56 9.63
CA LEU A 292 -55.01 18.75 9.15
C LEU A 292 -54.10 17.56 9.51
N ILE A 293 -54.41 16.86 10.60
CA ILE A 293 -53.68 15.66 11.03
C ILE A 293 -53.97 14.48 10.09
N ALA A 294 -55.19 14.34 9.58
CA ALA A 294 -55.55 13.29 8.63
C ALA A 294 -54.91 13.52 7.25
N GLU A 295 -54.96 14.76 6.74
CA GLU A 295 -54.30 15.15 5.48
C GLU A 295 -52.78 14.98 5.58
N TRP A 296 -52.18 15.43 6.69
CA TRP A 296 -50.76 15.22 6.98
C TRP A 296 -50.38 13.73 7.00
N ARG A 297 -51.15 12.87 7.68
CA ARG A 297 -50.88 11.41 7.71
C ARG A 297 -50.94 10.79 6.31
N GLU A 298 -51.87 11.23 5.48
CA GLU A 298 -52.01 10.76 4.10
C GLU A 298 -50.83 11.22 3.22
N SER A 299 -50.43 12.49 3.35
CA SER A 299 -49.26 13.07 2.66
C SER A 299 -47.94 12.37 3.04
N VAL A 300 -47.71 12.12 4.33
CA VAL A 300 -46.55 11.35 4.82
C VAL A 300 -46.59 9.90 4.34
N GLY A 301 -47.77 9.28 4.34
CA GLY A 301 -47.99 7.89 3.93
C GLY A 301 -47.77 7.64 2.43
N LYS A 302 -48.04 8.64 1.57
CA LYS A 302 -47.87 8.52 0.11
C LYS A 302 -46.47 8.91 -0.39
N GLN A 303 -45.87 9.99 0.14
CA GLN A 303 -44.62 10.56 -0.38
C GLN A 303 -43.63 11.04 0.68
N GLY A 304 -44.08 11.52 1.84
CA GLY A 304 -43.20 12.06 2.89
C GLY A 304 -42.21 11.05 3.50
N THR A 305 -42.48 9.74 3.38
CA THR A 305 -41.59 8.67 3.83
C THR A 305 -40.23 8.62 3.11
N ARG A 306 -40.09 9.21 1.91
CA ARG A 306 -38.83 9.20 1.15
C ARG A 306 -37.90 10.38 1.47
N GLU A 307 -38.45 11.55 1.74
CA GLU A 307 -37.66 12.79 1.93
C GLU A 307 -37.53 13.19 3.41
N GLY A 308 -38.40 12.69 4.29
CA GLY A 308 -38.30 12.89 5.75
C GLY A 308 -38.79 14.25 6.24
N GLU A 309 -39.44 15.03 5.37
CA GLU A 309 -40.09 16.29 5.71
C GLU A 309 -41.60 16.11 5.85
N ALA A 310 -42.20 16.81 6.82
CA ALA A 310 -43.63 16.77 7.06
C ALA A 310 -44.09 18.12 7.64
N GLU A 311 -44.90 18.84 6.89
CA GLU A 311 -45.47 20.13 7.27
C GLU A 311 -46.99 20.00 7.42
N LEU A 312 -47.57 20.63 8.45
CA LEU A 312 -48.98 20.45 8.81
C LEU A 312 -49.96 21.03 7.76
N TYR A 313 -49.52 22.02 6.98
CA TYR A 313 -50.36 22.77 6.03
C TYR A 313 -49.99 22.52 4.56
N VAL A 314 -49.16 21.51 4.31
CA VAL A 314 -48.63 21.19 2.98
C VAL A 314 -49.05 19.78 2.58
N ASP A 315 -49.70 19.69 1.44
CA ASP A 315 -50.02 18.44 0.76
C ASP A 315 -49.24 18.31 -0.57
N GLN A 316 -49.09 17.08 -1.05
CA GLN A 316 -48.50 16.74 -2.36
C GLN A 316 -47.11 17.33 -2.61
N LEU A 317 -46.22 17.25 -1.61
CA LEU A 317 -44.84 17.74 -1.73
C LEU A 317 -44.11 17.01 -2.87
N THR A 318 -43.60 17.78 -3.83
CA THR A 318 -42.85 17.26 -4.98
C THR A 318 -41.52 18.00 -5.16
N TYR A 319 -40.47 17.22 -5.44
CA TYR A 319 -39.14 17.73 -5.75
C TYR A 319 -38.78 17.40 -7.19
N THR A 320 -38.61 18.44 -8.01
CA THR A 320 -38.22 18.27 -9.42
C THR A 320 -36.78 18.72 -9.62
N THR A 321 -35.93 17.85 -10.16
CA THR A 321 -34.56 18.24 -10.53
C THR A 321 -34.61 19.16 -11.75
N ILE A 322 -34.25 20.43 -11.55
CA ILE A 322 -34.21 21.48 -12.59
C ILE A 322 -32.87 21.41 -13.33
N SER A 323 -31.78 21.32 -12.58
CA SER A 323 -30.42 21.31 -13.12
C SER A 323 -29.53 20.44 -12.26
N SER A 324 -28.59 19.74 -12.89
CA SER A 324 -27.61 18.94 -12.18
C SER A 324 -26.31 18.95 -12.98
N GLY A 325 -25.18 18.94 -12.29
CA GLY A 325 -23.90 18.91 -12.99
C GLY A 325 -22.75 18.55 -12.08
N ARG A 326 -21.57 18.47 -12.69
CA ARG A 326 -20.30 18.32 -11.97
C ARG A 326 -19.78 19.70 -11.60
N PHE A 327 -19.20 19.77 -10.43
CA PHE A 327 -18.55 20.94 -9.88
C PHE A 327 -17.06 20.93 -10.22
N SER A 328 -16.38 19.82 -9.97
CA SER A 328 -14.99 19.52 -10.30
C SER A 328 -14.92 18.24 -11.16
N GLU A 329 -13.73 17.87 -11.62
CA GLU A 329 -13.52 16.59 -12.28
C GLU A 329 -13.09 15.52 -11.25
N SER A 330 -13.60 14.30 -11.42
CA SER A 330 -13.21 13.13 -10.64
C SER A 330 -11.71 12.88 -10.80
N GLY A 331 -11.03 12.65 -9.68
CA GLY A 331 -9.59 12.50 -9.62
C GLY A 331 -8.82 13.82 -9.50
N ASN A 332 -9.48 14.98 -9.61
CA ASN A 332 -8.84 16.24 -9.26
C ASN A 332 -8.42 16.23 -7.80
N SER A 333 -7.30 16.89 -7.52
CA SER A 333 -6.90 17.12 -6.16
C SER A 333 -7.22 18.51 -5.67
N LEU A 334 -7.51 18.59 -4.37
CA LEU A 334 -7.65 19.85 -3.65
C LEU A 334 -6.59 19.90 -2.55
N ASP A 335 -5.57 20.72 -2.79
CA ASP A 335 -4.47 20.90 -1.85
C ASP A 335 -4.87 21.83 -0.69
N VAL A 336 -4.06 21.87 0.37
CA VAL A 336 -4.36 22.63 1.60
C VAL A 336 -4.44 24.13 1.27
N GLY A 337 -5.53 24.77 1.68
CA GLY A 337 -5.81 26.18 1.40
C GLY A 337 -6.29 26.46 -0.03
N GLN A 338 -6.26 25.48 -0.93
CA GLN A 338 -6.74 25.64 -2.30
C GLN A 338 -8.25 25.86 -2.31
N GLU A 339 -8.68 26.74 -3.21
CA GLU A 339 -10.06 27.14 -3.41
C GLU A 339 -10.46 26.89 -4.86
N TYR A 340 -11.72 26.51 -5.05
CA TYR A 340 -12.32 26.30 -6.36
C TYR A 340 -13.72 26.90 -6.37
N VAL A 341 -14.01 27.69 -7.40
CA VAL A 341 -15.27 28.41 -7.57
C VAL A 341 -15.81 28.12 -8.96
N LEU A 342 -17.09 27.75 -9.05
CA LEU A 342 -17.79 27.51 -10.30
C LEU A 342 -19.06 28.36 -10.32
N THR A 343 -19.19 29.19 -11.35
CA THR A 343 -20.44 29.89 -11.64
C THR A 343 -21.17 29.21 -12.79
N ARG A 344 -22.43 28.84 -12.55
CA ARG A 344 -23.35 28.30 -13.55
C ARG A 344 -24.57 29.18 -13.63
N VAL A 345 -25.29 29.10 -14.74
CA VAL A 345 -26.59 29.73 -14.90
C VAL A 345 -27.56 28.61 -15.24
N PHE A 346 -28.63 28.48 -14.46
CA PHE A 346 -29.74 27.60 -14.80
C PHE A 346 -30.96 28.44 -15.19
N GLN A 347 -31.89 27.80 -15.90
CA GLN A 347 -33.08 28.45 -16.44
C GLN A 347 -34.30 27.96 -15.67
N LEU A 348 -35.19 28.88 -15.34
CA LEU A 348 -36.46 28.60 -14.68
C LEU A 348 -37.60 29.17 -15.53
N PRO A 349 -38.67 28.42 -15.84
CA PRO A 349 -39.85 28.98 -16.50
C PRO A 349 -40.45 30.11 -15.67
N ARG A 350 -41.02 31.12 -16.32
CA ARG A 350 -41.62 32.28 -15.63
C ARG A 350 -42.90 31.91 -14.85
N ASP A 351 -43.62 30.93 -15.35
CA ASP A 351 -44.89 30.39 -14.86
C ASP A 351 -44.71 29.14 -13.98
N VAL A 352 -43.52 28.96 -13.39
CA VAL A 352 -43.22 27.78 -12.60
C VAL A 352 -44.00 27.75 -11.29
N GLU A 353 -44.57 26.60 -10.95
CA GLU A 353 -45.35 26.37 -9.71
C GLU A 353 -44.47 25.91 -8.53
N TYR A 354 -43.20 26.30 -8.49
CA TYR A 354 -42.33 26.00 -7.36
C TYR A 354 -42.42 27.11 -6.30
N ASP A 355 -42.43 26.73 -5.03
CA ASP A 355 -42.37 27.69 -3.91
C ASP A 355 -40.92 28.12 -3.67
N THR A 356 -40.01 27.14 -3.68
CA THR A 356 -38.59 27.32 -3.41
C THR A 356 -37.73 26.59 -4.42
N VAL A 357 -36.53 27.13 -4.62
CA VAL A 357 -35.46 26.46 -5.35
C VAL A 357 -34.33 26.22 -4.37
N SER A 358 -33.93 24.96 -4.24
CA SER A 358 -32.79 24.55 -3.44
C SER A 358 -31.67 24.04 -4.34
N VAL A 359 -30.45 24.18 -3.85
CA VAL A 359 -29.25 23.59 -4.44
C VAL A 359 -28.54 22.78 -3.38
N GLU A 360 -28.26 21.53 -3.71
CA GLU A 360 -27.44 20.63 -2.91
C GLU A 360 -26.11 20.41 -3.64
N LEU A 361 -25.00 20.84 -3.03
CA LEU A 361 -23.64 20.58 -3.46
C LEU A 361 -23.06 19.44 -2.61
N GLN A 362 -22.79 18.29 -3.22
CA GLN A 362 -22.16 17.14 -2.57
C GLN A 362 -20.79 16.86 -3.17
N ILE A 363 -19.83 16.56 -2.30
CA ILE A 363 -18.52 16.03 -2.68
C ILE A 363 -18.20 14.77 -1.89
N SER A 364 -17.45 13.88 -2.51
CA SER A 364 -16.83 12.71 -1.92
C SER A 364 -15.34 12.83 -2.17
N TYR A 365 -14.54 12.64 -1.14
CA TYR A 365 -13.11 12.84 -1.20
C TYR A 365 -12.37 11.69 -0.53
N MET A 366 -11.09 11.53 -0.89
CA MET A 366 -10.15 10.60 -0.27
C MET A 366 -8.88 11.34 0.13
N ARG A 367 -8.37 11.08 1.33
CA ARG A 367 -7.14 11.72 1.80
C ARG A 367 -5.90 11.23 1.05
N LYS A 368 -5.07 12.16 0.56
CA LYS A 368 -3.82 11.81 -0.15
C LYS A 368 -2.77 11.20 0.78
N ASP A 369 -2.84 11.43 2.10
CA ASP A 369 -1.88 10.87 3.07
C ASP A 369 -2.18 9.41 3.46
N ARG A 370 -3.37 8.89 3.10
CA ARG A 370 -3.77 7.50 3.32
C ARG A 370 -3.63 6.62 2.07
N GLY A 371 -3.78 7.18 0.88
CA GLY A 371 -3.62 6.43 -0.37
C GLY A 371 -3.39 7.28 -1.61
N LYS A 372 -3.06 6.59 -2.71
CA LYS A 372 -2.84 7.16 -4.04
C LYS A 372 -3.77 6.50 -5.05
N ILE A 373 -4.40 7.32 -5.87
CA ILE A 373 -5.27 6.87 -6.97
C ILE A 373 -4.46 6.96 -8.27
N ASP A 374 -4.66 6.01 -9.18
CA ASP A 374 -4.23 6.20 -10.56
C ASP A 374 -5.13 7.24 -11.24
N VAL A 375 -4.77 8.52 -11.14
CA VAL A 375 -5.61 9.64 -11.60
C VAL A 375 -5.85 9.59 -13.10
N LYS A 376 -4.92 9.06 -13.90
CA LYS A 376 -5.09 8.96 -15.36
C LYS A 376 -6.19 7.98 -15.72
N GLU A 377 -6.17 6.81 -15.07
CA GLU A 377 -7.24 5.82 -15.19
C GLU A 377 -8.55 6.39 -14.64
N PHE A 378 -8.52 7.00 -13.45
CA PHE A 378 -9.72 7.46 -12.76
C PHE A 378 -10.45 8.63 -13.44
N ARG A 379 -9.75 9.45 -14.22
CA ARG A 379 -10.38 10.53 -15.01
C ARG A 379 -11.15 10.01 -16.22
N SER A 380 -10.88 8.79 -16.65
CA SER A 380 -11.52 8.19 -17.82
C SER A 380 -12.90 7.66 -17.42
N ALA A 381 -13.95 8.22 -18.02
CA ALA A 381 -15.32 7.78 -17.77
C ALA A 381 -15.67 6.55 -18.63
N HIS A 382 -16.31 5.57 -18.03
CA HIS A 382 -16.92 4.41 -18.69
C HIS A 382 -18.44 4.61 -18.73
N PRO A 383 -19.04 4.93 -19.89
CA PRO A 383 -20.49 5.07 -20.01
C PRO A 383 -21.18 3.73 -19.87
N SER A 384 -22.22 3.64 -19.02
CA SER A 384 -22.94 2.38 -18.77
C SER A 384 -23.65 1.84 -20.02
N TRP A 385 -23.96 2.69 -20.99
CA TRP A 385 -24.64 2.33 -22.23
C TRP A 385 -23.68 1.95 -23.38
N ASN A 386 -22.37 1.86 -23.12
CA ASN A 386 -21.40 1.48 -24.14
C ASN A 386 -21.21 -0.05 -24.20
N GLU A 387 -21.84 -0.70 -25.17
CA GLU A 387 -21.76 -2.17 -25.37
C GLU A 387 -20.33 -2.71 -25.60
N ARG A 388 -19.42 -1.86 -26.11
CA ARG A 388 -18.02 -2.26 -26.34
C ARG A 388 -17.27 -2.52 -25.03
N ASP A 389 -17.72 -1.91 -23.95
CA ASP A 389 -17.11 -2.03 -22.64
C ASP A 389 -17.93 -2.96 -21.74
N ARG A 390 -17.83 -4.26 -22.02
CA ARG A 390 -18.65 -5.30 -21.38
C ARG A 390 -18.55 -5.32 -19.85
N SER A 391 -17.47 -4.81 -19.27
CA SER A 391 -17.29 -4.77 -17.81
C SER A 391 -18.11 -3.67 -17.14
N TYR A 392 -18.46 -2.61 -17.86
CA TYR A 392 -19.25 -1.47 -17.36
C TYR A 392 -20.57 -1.30 -18.08
N TYR A 393 -20.87 -2.14 -19.06
CA TYR A 393 -22.14 -2.13 -19.76
C TYR A 393 -23.29 -2.58 -18.84
N CYS A 394 -24.34 -1.77 -18.78
CA CYS A 394 -25.65 -2.16 -18.27
C CYS A 394 -26.74 -1.51 -19.12
N GLU A 395 -27.78 -2.29 -19.40
CA GLU A 395 -28.92 -1.81 -20.16
C GLU A 395 -29.56 -0.58 -19.47
N PRO A 396 -29.79 0.54 -20.19
CA PRO A 396 -30.32 1.77 -19.61
C PRO A 396 -31.67 1.59 -18.90
N ALA A 397 -32.49 0.61 -19.32
CA ALA A 397 -33.75 0.28 -18.66
C ALA A 397 -33.55 -0.30 -17.24
N MET A 398 -32.41 -0.94 -16.97
CA MET A 398 -32.11 -1.53 -15.66
C MET A 398 -31.31 -0.58 -14.76
N CYS A 399 -30.22 0.00 -15.27
CA CYS A 399 -29.29 0.79 -14.45
C CYS A 399 -29.40 2.31 -14.68
N GLY A 400 -30.15 2.74 -15.70
CA GLY A 400 -30.12 4.12 -16.17
C GLY A 400 -28.84 4.46 -16.94
N SER A 401 -28.76 5.71 -17.38
CA SER A 401 -27.58 6.26 -18.05
C SER A 401 -26.63 6.86 -17.01
N GLN A 402 -25.52 6.17 -16.74
CA GLN A 402 -24.54 6.55 -15.73
C GLN A 402 -23.12 6.58 -16.31
N LEU A 403 -22.28 7.47 -15.79
CA LEU A 403 -20.84 7.49 -16.04
C LEU A 403 -20.13 6.86 -14.85
N ILE A 404 -19.29 5.86 -15.13
CA ILE A 404 -18.56 5.11 -14.10
C ILE A 404 -17.08 5.46 -14.20
N TYR A 405 -16.52 5.91 -13.08
CA TYR A 405 -15.09 6.18 -12.93
C TYR A 405 -14.53 5.11 -12.02
N ARG A 406 -13.54 4.36 -12.51
CA ARG A 406 -12.91 3.31 -11.72
C ARG A 406 -11.41 3.31 -11.95
N ALA A 407 -10.66 3.18 -10.86
CA ALA A 407 -9.21 3.08 -10.93
C ALA A 407 -8.64 2.35 -9.74
N ARG A 408 -7.40 1.88 -9.89
CA ARG A 408 -6.68 1.27 -8.78
C ARG A 408 -6.32 2.31 -7.72
N VAL A 409 -6.55 1.93 -6.47
CA VAL A 409 -6.04 2.66 -5.29
C VAL A 409 -4.92 1.85 -4.66
N ARG A 410 -3.85 2.55 -4.29
CA ARG A 410 -2.71 2.00 -3.57
C ARG A 410 -2.63 2.65 -2.19
N HIS A 411 -2.27 1.86 -1.18
CA HIS A 411 -1.87 2.41 0.10
C HIS A 411 -0.58 3.21 -0.07
N ASN A 412 -0.39 4.22 0.78
CA ASN A 412 0.87 4.98 0.79
C ASN A 412 2.07 4.23 1.37
N ASN A 413 1.81 3.07 1.97
CA ASN A 413 2.84 2.17 2.48
C ASN A 413 2.89 0.94 1.57
N ASN A 414 4.04 0.72 0.94
CA ASN A 414 4.23 -0.40 0.02
C ASN A 414 4.25 -1.75 0.75
N LEU A 415 4.61 -1.81 2.04
CA LEU A 415 4.48 -3.04 2.83
C LEU A 415 3.02 -3.55 2.82
N ILE A 416 2.05 -2.64 2.92
CA ILE A 416 0.63 -3.00 2.88
C ILE A 416 0.23 -3.43 1.46
N ASN A 417 0.74 -2.75 0.42
CA ASN A 417 0.44 -3.10 -0.97
C ASN A 417 0.95 -4.50 -1.38
N VAL A 418 2.01 -5.01 -0.73
CA VAL A 418 2.52 -6.36 -1.01
C VAL A 418 1.82 -7.46 -0.19
N THR A 419 1.27 -7.11 0.98
CA THR A 419 0.57 -8.06 1.88
C THR A 419 -0.95 -8.10 1.68
N ARG A 420 -1.55 -7.14 0.98
CA ARG A 420 -3.00 -7.07 0.73
C ARG A 420 -3.36 -7.13 -0.76
N LYS A 421 -4.60 -7.53 -1.05
CA LYS A 421 -5.16 -7.52 -2.41
C LYS A 421 -5.29 -6.07 -2.93
N PRO A 422 -5.16 -5.86 -4.25
CA PRO A 422 -5.43 -4.57 -4.86
C PRO A 422 -6.82 -4.03 -4.50
N ARG A 423 -6.91 -2.72 -4.23
CA ARG A 423 -8.17 -2.01 -4.04
C ARG A 423 -8.47 -1.13 -5.24
N TYR A 424 -9.75 -0.88 -5.47
CA TYR A 424 -10.23 -0.02 -6.54
C TYR A 424 -11.23 0.97 -5.98
N VAL A 425 -11.11 2.23 -6.38
CA VAL A 425 -12.11 3.24 -6.14
C VAL A 425 -13.09 3.23 -7.30
N THR A 426 -14.37 3.31 -6.98
CA THR A 426 -15.44 3.45 -7.97
C THR A 426 -16.28 4.66 -7.60
N ALA A 427 -16.51 5.54 -8.57
CA ALA A 427 -17.45 6.64 -8.47
C ALA A 427 -18.45 6.55 -9.61
N VAL A 428 -19.72 6.74 -9.31
CA VAL A 428 -20.80 6.71 -10.30
C VAL A 428 -21.44 8.09 -10.33
N TRP A 429 -21.55 8.65 -11.53
CA TRP A 429 -22.16 9.94 -11.75
C TRP A 429 -23.34 9.81 -12.71
N SER A 430 -24.46 10.46 -12.38
CA SER A 430 -25.58 10.61 -13.29
C SER A 430 -26.45 11.81 -12.88
N PRO A 431 -27.15 12.46 -13.83
CA PRO A 431 -27.98 13.64 -13.54
C PRO A 431 -29.12 13.40 -12.53
N ARG A 432 -29.69 12.18 -12.51
CA ARG A 432 -30.85 11.81 -11.69
C ARG A 432 -30.60 10.62 -10.76
N GLY A 433 -29.41 10.04 -10.79
CA GLY A 433 -29.10 8.86 -10.00
C GLY A 433 -28.43 9.21 -8.68
N ARG A 434 -28.07 8.16 -7.95
CA ARG A 434 -27.53 8.28 -6.60
C ARG A 434 -26.08 8.74 -6.62
N PHE A 435 -25.72 9.56 -5.63
CA PHE A 435 -24.34 9.92 -5.36
C PHE A 435 -23.58 8.74 -4.75
N ILE A 436 -22.85 7.99 -5.59
CA ILE A 436 -22.16 6.76 -5.19
C ILE A 436 -20.65 6.94 -5.32
N SER A 437 -19.94 6.60 -4.25
CA SER A 437 -18.49 6.43 -4.23
C SER A 437 -18.15 5.30 -3.27
N SER A 438 -17.39 4.30 -3.71
CA SER A 438 -16.93 3.18 -2.88
C SER A 438 -15.47 2.84 -3.16
N ILE A 439 -14.83 2.19 -2.19
CA ILE A 439 -13.49 1.61 -2.33
C ILE A 439 -13.59 0.16 -1.91
N SER A 440 -13.19 -0.77 -2.77
CA SER A 440 -13.28 -2.20 -2.47
C SER A 440 -12.26 -3.04 -3.23
N SER A 441 -12.06 -4.27 -2.78
CA SER A 441 -11.23 -5.27 -3.48
C SER A 441 -12.02 -6.04 -4.56
N PHE A 442 -13.34 -5.91 -4.58
CA PHE A 442 -14.22 -6.66 -5.48
C PHE A 442 -14.18 -6.16 -6.92
N PRO A 443 -14.40 -7.05 -7.91
CA PRO A 443 -14.66 -6.63 -9.27
C PRO A 443 -15.92 -5.75 -9.32
N PHE A 444 -15.93 -4.79 -10.24
CA PHE A 444 -17.12 -3.98 -10.46
C PHE A 444 -18.25 -4.86 -11.00
N SER A 445 -19.44 -4.73 -10.43
CA SER A 445 -20.66 -5.37 -10.92
C SER A 445 -21.87 -4.53 -10.53
N PHE A 446 -22.83 -4.42 -11.44
CA PHE A 446 -24.11 -3.75 -11.16
C PHE A 446 -25.06 -4.60 -10.31
N SER A 447 -24.90 -5.92 -10.31
CA SER A 447 -25.83 -6.88 -9.69
C SER A 447 -25.36 -7.43 -8.34
N VAL A 448 -24.06 -7.33 -8.05
CA VAL A 448 -23.50 -7.79 -6.78
C VAL A 448 -23.55 -6.64 -5.81
N LEU A 449 -24.42 -6.73 -4.79
CA LEU A 449 -24.24 -5.92 -3.59
C LEU A 449 -22.85 -6.26 -3.03
N GLY A 450 -21.92 -5.31 -3.11
CA GLY A 450 -20.64 -5.42 -2.43
C GLY A 450 -20.86 -5.66 -0.93
N ASP A 451 -19.86 -6.25 -0.27
CA ASP A 451 -19.90 -6.34 1.19
C ASP A 451 -19.83 -4.92 1.78
N TYR A 452 -20.97 -4.44 2.27
CA TYR A 452 -21.09 -3.10 2.86
C TYR A 452 -20.13 -2.92 4.05
N ALA A 453 -19.81 -3.99 4.78
CA ALA A 453 -18.86 -3.94 5.88
C ALA A 453 -17.42 -3.77 5.37
N GLU A 454 -17.06 -4.38 4.23
CA GLU A 454 -15.78 -4.14 3.57
C GLU A 454 -15.71 -2.71 3.04
N GLU A 455 -16.72 -2.25 2.30
CA GLU A 455 -16.70 -0.90 1.72
C GLU A 455 -16.56 0.18 2.79
N ARG A 456 -17.31 0.05 3.90
CA ARG A 456 -17.20 0.98 5.02
C ARG A 456 -15.81 0.96 5.65
N ARG A 457 -15.25 -0.24 5.88
CA ARG A 457 -13.90 -0.41 6.44
C ARG A 457 -12.83 0.20 5.54
N GLU A 458 -12.94 0.03 4.22
CA GLU A 458 -12.00 0.57 3.26
C GLU A 458 -12.14 2.09 3.11
N LEU A 459 -13.36 2.63 3.10
CA LEU A 459 -13.58 4.08 3.15
C LEU A 459 -12.91 4.70 4.38
N GLU A 460 -13.12 4.12 5.57
CA GLU A 460 -12.47 4.58 6.81
C GLU A 460 -10.94 4.48 6.72
N ARG A 461 -10.40 3.37 6.19
CA ARG A 461 -8.96 3.14 6.01
C ARG A 461 -8.29 4.16 5.09
N TYR A 462 -8.95 4.53 4.01
CA TYR A 462 -8.47 5.56 3.08
C TYR A 462 -8.85 6.99 3.49
N GLY A 463 -9.56 7.14 4.62
CA GLY A 463 -10.06 8.43 5.09
C GLY A 463 -10.97 9.10 4.07
N ALA A 464 -11.77 8.29 3.37
CA ALA A 464 -12.74 8.74 2.40
C ALA A 464 -14.06 9.09 3.10
N ALA A 465 -14.61 10.24 2.76
CA ALA A 465 -15.83 10.75 3.38
C ALA A 465 -16.56 11.68 2.41
N ARG A 466 -17.76 12.10 2.82
CA ARG A 466 -18.62 13.01 2.06
C ARG A 466 -18.77 14.32 2.82
N ALA A 467 -18.87 15.41 2.07
CA ALA A 467 -19.26 16.71 2.59
C ALA A 467 -20.35 17.29 1.68
N ARG A 468 -21.27 18.03 2.29
CA ARG A 468 -22.37 18.68 1.56
C ARG A 468 -22.58 20.11 2.03
N ALA A 469 -23.11 20.94 1.14
CA ALA A 469 -23.66 22.24 1.45
C ALA A 469 -24.96 22.43 0.69
N ASP A 470 -25.94 22.99 1.37
CA ASP A 470 -27.27 23.23 0.86
C ASP A 470 -27.56 24.73 0.93
N ALA A 471 -28.26 25.25 -0.07
CA ALA A 471 -28.80 26.60 -0.06
C ALA A 471 -30.19 26.59 -0.67
N GLU A 472 -31.07 27.46 -0.19
CA GLU A 472 -32.46 27.53 -0.63
C GLU A 472 -32.90 28.99 -0.72
N ILE A 473 -33.73 29.28 -1.72
CA ILE A 473 -34.31 30.61 -1.95
C ILE A 473 -35.75 30.49 -2.42
N ALA A 474 -36.61 31.43 -2.02
CA ALA A 474 -37.98 31.50 -2.50
C ALA A 474 -38.02 31.88 -3.98
N VAL A 475 -38.86 31.19 -4.77
CA VAL A 475 -39.06 31.50 -6.19
C VAL A 475 -39.61 32.92 -6.36
N ALA A 476 -40.53 33.33 -5.48
CA ALA A 476 -41.06 34.70 -5.47
C ALA A 476 -39.96 35.76 -5.32
N GLU A 477 -38.89 35.47 -4.58
CA GLU A 477 -37.75 36.36 -4.43
C GLU A 477 -36.88 36.39 -5.70
N LEU A 478 -36.61 35.21 -6.29
CA LEU A 478 -35.90 35.10 -7.56
C LEU A 478 -36.62 35.88 -8.67
N LEU A 479 -37.93 35.67 -8.82
CA LEU A 479 -38.75 36.35 -9.83
C LEU A 479 -38.82 37.86 -9.59
N ARG A 480 -38.93 38.32 -8.33
CA ARG A 480 -38.89 39.75 -8.01
C ARG A 480 -37.54 40.39 -8.35
N SER A 481 -36.45 39.64 -8.21
CA SER A 481 -35.10 40.11 -8.54
C SER A 481 -34.85 40.17 -10.05
N ALA A 482 -35.61 39.40 -10.83
CA ALA A 482 -35.60 39.37 -12.28
C ALA A 482 -36.38 40.59 -12.82
N GLY A 483 -35.66 41.69 -13.00
CA GLY A 483 -36.17 42.92 -13.62
C GLY A 483 -35.71 43.06 -15.07
#